data_AF-A0A6C0B3D2-F1
#
_entry.id   AF-A0A6C0B3D2-F1
#
_cell.length_a   1.000
_cell.length_b   1.000
_cell.length_c   1.000
_cell.angle_alpha   90.00
_cell.angle_beta   90.00
_cell.angle_gamma   90.00
#
_symmetry.space_group_name_H-M   'P 1'
#
loop_
_entity.id
_entity.type
_entity.pdbx_description
1 polymer ?
#
loop_
_entity_poly.entity_id
_entity_poly.type
_entity_poly.pdbx_seq_one_letter_code
_entity_poly.pdbx_strand_id
1 'polypeptide(L)'
;MKKSLSSLCFIFTITVMTFVSFILPKNITTQLIFLGTLSFLFGLYVSVNASKKKCKKVGKLRSLLHGIFTAFISMGIFTLITYITILNKPVGLFITNASVAKFIAGFIYIFFALQWIIKRNYAASIEKVCTICSTDLVDNLKKYNNYLNKKPEPTTTSIEVRD
;
A
#
# COMPACT_ATOMS: atom_id res chain seq x y z
N MET A 1 -9.23 5.87 15.09
CA MET A 1 -7.91 6.49 14.86
C MET A 1 -7.68 6.77 13.36
N LYS A 2 -7.94 7.99 12.88
CA LYS A 2 -7.62 8.43 11.49
C LYS A 2 -6.22 9.06 11.49
N LYS A 3 -5.14 8.28 11.55
CA LYS A 3 -3.84 8.83 11.11
C LYS A 3 -3.97 9.10 9.61
N SER A 4 -3.74 10.35 9.20
CA SER A 4 -3.65 10.72 7.79
C SER A 4 -2.62 9.82 7.12
N LEU A 5 -2.94 9.29 5.93
CA LEU A 5 -2.03 8.49 5.10
C LEU A 5 -0.67 9.19 4.93
N SER A 6 -0.70 10.53 4.90
CA SER A 6 0.49 11.36 4.82
C SER A 6 1.37 11.29 6.08
N SER A 7 0.77 11.25 7.27
CA SER A 7 1.50 11.08 8.55
C SER A 7 2.19 9.71 8.62
N LEU A 8 1.54 8.65 8.12
CA LEU A 8 2.17 7.33 8.03
C LEU A 8 3.36 7.32 7.08
N CYS A 9 3.24 7.97 5.91
CA CYS A 9 4.37 8.11 4.98
C CYS A 9 5.52 8.90 5.61
N PHE A 10 5.22 9.99 6.32
CA PHE A 10 6.24 10.82 6.97
C PHE A 10 7.05 10.01 7.99
N ILE A 11 6.35 9.31 8.89
CA ILE A 11 6.98 8.47 9.92
C ILE A 11 7.80 7.34 9.26
N PHE A 12 7.27 6.72 8.21
CA PHE A 12 7.98 5.68 7.50
C PHE A 12 9.27 6.23 6.86
N THR A 13 9.18 7.32 6.09
CA THR A 13 10.34 7.89 5.40
C THR A 13 11.41 8.36 6.37
N ILE A 14 11.04 9.05 7.45
CA ILE A 14 12.04 9.53 8.42
C ILE A 14 12.74 8.36 9.12
N THR A 15 12.00 7.31 9.48
CA THR A 15 12.57 6.11 10.12
C THR A 15 13.54 5.42 9.17
N VAL A 16 13.10 5.13 7.95
CA VAL A 16 13.91 4.42 6.95
C VAL A 16 15.16 5.21 6.61
N MET A 17 15.04 6.52 6.37
CA MET A 17 16.19 7.36 6.04
C MET A 17 17.17 7.50 7.20
N THR A 18 16.69 7.51 8.43
CA THR A 18 17.56 7.52 9.61
C THR A 18 18.40 6.24 9.67
N PHE A 19 17.76 5.08 9.50
CA PHE A 19 18.46 3.80 9.47
C PHE A 19 19.47 3.71 8.33
N VAL A 20 19.06 4.10 7.13
CA VAL A 20 19.90 3.99 5.93
C VAL A 20 21.07 4.98 5.94
N SER A 21 20.88 6.19 6.46
CA SER A 21 21.93 7.22 6.48
C SER A 21 22.89 7.12 7.66
N PHE A 22 22.46 6.62 8.81
CA PHE A 22 23.24 6.71 10.06
C PHE A 22 23.53 5.37 10.75
N ILE A 23 22.70 4.34 10.58
CA ILE A 23 22.82 3.08 11.33
C ILE A 23 23.44 1.98 10.47
N LEU A 24 22.99 1.84 9.23
CA LEU A 24 23.46 0.78 8.35
C LEU A 24 24.90 1.04 7.87
N PRO A 25 25.68 -0.03 7.65
CA PRO A 25 27.01 0.10 7.06
C PRO A 25 26.91 0.81 5.70
N LYS A 26 27.97 1.51 5.30
CA LYS A 26 28.07 2.27 4.03
C LYS A 26 28.18 1.36 2.80
N ASN A 27 27.61 0.17 2.85
CA ASN A 27 27.49 -0.75 1.73
C ASN A 27 26.16 -0.48 1.01
N ILE A 28 26.24 -0.05 -0.25
CA ILE A 28 25.08 0.30 -1.07
C ILE A 28 24.10 -0.87 -1.23
N THR A 29 24.63 -2.10 -1.36
CA THR A 29 23.81 -3.31 -1.56
C THR A 29 22.98 -3.59 -0.31
N THR A 30 23.57 -3.52 0.88
CA THR A 30 22.86 -3.70 2.15
C THR A 30 21.79 -2.63 2.35
N GLN A 31 22.11 -1.37 2.05
CA GLN A 31 21.16 -0.25 2.13
C GLN A 31 19.98 -0.43 1.16
N LEU A 32 20.25 -0.89 -0.07
CA LEU A 32 19.23 -1.17 -1.08
C LEU A 32 18.31 -2.33 -0.71
N ILE A 33 18.86 -3.44 -0.21
CA ILE A 33 18.07 -4.59 0.25
C ILE A 33 17.15 -4.15 1.39
N PHE A 34 17.69 -3.45 2.40
CA PHE A 34 16.91 -3.00 3.55
C PHE A 34 15.78 -2.02 3.14
N LEU A 35 16.12 -1.02 2.34
CA LEU A 35 15.15 -0.06 1.81
C LEU A 35 14.07 -0.75 0.96
N GLY A 36 14.47 -1.67 0.09
CA GLY A 36 13.58 -2.45 -0.77
C GLY A 36 12.59 -3.28 0.05
N THR A 37 13.07 -4.03 1.05
CA THR A 37 12.23 -4.86 1.91
C THR A 37 11.22 -4.02 2.69
N LEU A 38 11.64 -2.92 3.32
CA LEU A 38 10.73 -2.07 4.08
C LEU A 38 9.71 -1.36 3.17
N SER A 39 10.13 -0.89 2.01
CA SER A 39 9.25 -0.24 1.04
C SER A 39 8.23 -1.22 0.45
N PHE A 40 8.63 -2.48 0.24
CA PHE A 40 7.75 -3.58 -0.15
C PHE A 40 6.66 -3.82 0.90
N LEU A 41 7.07 -4.01 2.16
CA LEU A 41 6.15 -4.26 3.27
C LEU A 41 5.17 -3.10 3.47
N PHE A 42 5.67 -1.86 3.32
CA PHE A 42 4.85 -0.66 3.44
C PHE A 42 3.82 -0.55 2.30
N GLY A 43 4.22 -0.77 1.05
CA GLY A 43 3.31 -0.78 -0.10
C GLY A 43 2.22 -1.86 0.02
N LEU A 44 2.62 -3.05 0.49
CA LEU A 44 1.69 -4.16 0.77
C LEU A 44 0.69 -3.77 1.87
N TYR A 45 1.19 -3.26 3.01
CA TYR A 45 0.37 -2.83 4.14
C TYR A 45 -0.67 -1.79 3.73
N VAL A 46 -0.27 -0.75 2.99
CA VAL A 46 -1.18 0.30 2.50
C VAL A 46 -2.28 -0.30 1.63
N SER A 47 -1.93 -1.19 0.70
CA SER A 47 -2.88 -1.79 -0.23
C SER A 47 -3.88 -2.73 0.46
N VAL A 48 -3.41 -3.54 1.42
CA VAL A 48 -4.26 -4.44 2.23
C VAL A 48 -5.17 -3.64 3.16
N ASN A 49 -4.64 -2.62 3.83
CA ASN A 49 -5.42 -1.81 4.75
C ASN A 49 -6.50 -1.00 4.02
N ALA A 50 -6.19 -0.46 2.83
CA ALA A 50 -7.15 0.25 1.98
C ALA A 50 -8.32 -0.64 1.58
N SER A 51 -8.04 -1.82 1.03
CA SER A 51 -9.04 -2.78 0.56
C SER A 51 -9.88 -3.38 1.70
N LYS A 52 -9.23 -3.79 2.80
CA LYS A 52 -9.92 -4.32 3.98
C LYS A 52 -10.85 -3.29 4.61
N LYS A 53 -10.41 -2.03 4.74
CA LYS A 53 -11.20 -0.96 5.38
C LYS A 53 -12.40 -0.53 4.54
N LYS A 54 -12.26 -0.48 3.22
CA LYS A 54 -13.34 0.00 2.33
C LYS A 54 -14.29 -1.11 1.90
N CYS A 55 -13.77 -2.31 1.65
CA CYS A 55 -14.53 -3.33 0.90
C CYS A 55 -14.52 -4.70 1.58
N LYS A 56 -13.92 -4.81 2.78
CA LYS A 56 -13.82 -6.05 3.58
C LYS A 56 -13.20 -7.26 2.84
N LYS A 57 -12.66 -7.04 1.64
CA LYS A 57 -11.96 -8.02 0.79
C LYS A 57 -10.48 -7.64 0.69
N VAL A 58 -9.60 -8.62 0.48
CA VAL A 58 -8.15 -8.41 0.33
C VAL A 58 -7.69 -9.00 -1.00
N GLY A 59 -7.27 -8.14 -1.93
CA GLY A 59 -6.70 -8.57 -3.21
C GLY A 59 -5.21 -8.90 -3.09
N LYS A 60 -4.88 -10.11 -2.61
CA LYS A 60 -3.49 -10.56 -2.31
C LYS A 60 -2.50 -10.26 -3.46
N LEU A 61 -2.83 -10.68 -4.68
CA LEU A 61 -1.97 -10.48 -5.86
C LEU A 61 -1.74 -9.00 -6.16
N ARG A 62 -2.77 -8.16 -6.03
CA ARG A 62 -2.66 -6.72 -6.27
C ARG A 62 -1.84 -6.03 -5.19
N SER A 63 -2.02 -6.42 -3.93
CA SER A 63 -1.19 -5.90 -2.84
C SER A 63 0.27 -6.30 -2.98
N LEU A 64 0.57 -7.51 -3.48
CA LEU A 64 1.93 -7.93 -3.81
C LEU A 64 2.53 -7.05 -4.90
N LEU A 65 1.80 -6.85 -6.01
CA LEU A 65 2.25 -5.99 -7.11
C LEU A 65 2.49 -4.54 -6.66
N HIS A 66 1.61 -3.98 -5.82
CA HIS A 66 1.80 -2.65 -5.24
C HIS A 66 3.04 -2.59 -4.33
N GLY A 67 3.29 -3.63 -3.53
CA GLY A 67 4.51 -3.77 -2.72
C GLY A 67 5.76 -3.76 -3.61
N ILE A 68 5.81 -4.62 -4.63
CA ILE A 68 6.94 -4.73 -5.56
C ILE A 68 7.21 -3.38 -6.24
N PHE A 69 6.17 -2.75 -6.78
CA PHE A 69 6.28 -1.45 -7.45
C PHE A 69 6.82 -0.36 -6.51
N THR A 70 6.37 -0.35 -5.25
CA THR A 70 6.84 0.61 -4.24
C THR A 70 8.32 0.40 -3.91
N ALA A 71 8.75 -0.86 -3.81
CA ALA A 71 10.15 -1.21 -3.56
C ALA A 71 11.08 -0.75 -4.69
N PHE A 72 10.75 -1.09 -5.95
CA PHE A 72 11.56 -0.71 -7.10
C PHE A 72 11.70 0.79 -7.26
N ILE A 73 10.63 1.57 -7.08
CA ILE A 73 10.72 3.03 -7.17
C ILE A 73 11.59 3.59 -6.03
N SER A 74 11.38 3.12 -4.80
CA SER A 74 12.15 3.62 -3.64
C SER A 74 13.64 3.32 -3.81
N MET A 75 13.99 2.11 -4.28
CA MET A 75 15.37 1.73 -4.61
C MET A 75 15.94 2.60 -5.74
N GLY A 76 15.19 2.81 -6.84
CA GLY A 76 15.64 3.61 -7.97
C GLY A 76 15.95 5.06 -7.57
N ILE A 77 15.07 5.68 -6.79
CA ILE A 77 15.25 7.04 -6.27
C ILE A 77 16.47 7.10 -5.34
N PHE A 78 16.62 6.14 -4.44
CA PHE A 78 17.75 6.12 -3.52
C PHE A 78 19.10 5.94 -4.23
N THR A 79 19.15 5.11 -5.27
CA THR A 79 20.33 4.96 -6.13
C THR A 79 20.65 6.29 -6.83
N LEU A 80 19.65 6.96 -7.39
CA LEU A 80 19.83 8.27 -8.04
C LEU A 80 20.37 9.31 -7.05
N ILE A 81 19.82 9.38 -5.85
CA ILE A 81 20.29 10.32 -4.80
C ILE A 81 21.71 9.99 -4.38
N THR A 82 22.04 8.71 -4.22
CA THR A 82 23.40 8.30 -3.88
C THR A 82 24.38 8.69 -4.98
N TYR A 83 24.01 8.49 -6.25
CA TYR A 83 24.82 8.87 -7.40
C TYR A 83 25.01 10.40 -7.48
N ILE A 84 23.94 11.18 -7.34
CA ILE A 84 23.99 12.65 -7.31
C ILE A 84 24.86 13.14 -6.14
N THR A 85 24.75 12.52 -4.96
CA THR A 85 25.55 12.90 -3.78
C THR A 85 27.04 12.60 -3.95
N ILE A 86 27.38 11.58 -4.76
CA ILE A 86 28.79 11.26 -5.09
C ILE A 86 29.33 12.21 -6.15
N LEU A 87 28.55 12.49 -7.21
CA LEU A 87 28.96 13.36 -8.31
C LEU A 87 29.06 14.83 -7.89
N ASN A 88 28.08 15.31 -7.15
CA ASN A 88 28.08 16.63 -6.59
C ASN A 88 28.77 16.57 -5.23
N LYS A 89 30.10 16.85 -5.20
CA LYS A 89 30.73 17.38 -3.98
C LYS A 89 29.79 18.47 -3.44
N PRO A 90 29.48 18.46 -2.14
CA PRO A 90 28.30 19.12 -1.57
C PRO A 90 28.14 20.51 -2.17
N VAL A 91 27.18 20.66 -3.08
CA VAL A 91 26.94 21.92 -3.78
C VAL A 91 26.61 22.91 -2.69
N GLY A 92 27.46 23.93 -2.56
CA GLY A 92 27.52 24.78 -1.39
C GLY A 92 26.15 25.25 -0.93
N LEU A 93 25.77 24.84 0.28
CA LEU A 93 25.09 25.62 1.30
C LEU A 93 24.99 24.71 2.56
N PHE A 94 25.75 25.06 3.59
CA PHE A 94 25.59 24.64 5.00
C PHE A 94 25.74 23.16 5.43
N ILE A 95 25.93 22.19 4.53
CA ILE A 95 26.05 20.77 4.93
C ILE A 95 27.44 20.23 4.58
N THR A 96 28.34 20.26 5.55
CA THR A 96 29.71 19.70 5.43
C THR A 96 29.74 18.17 5.49
N ASN A 97 28.66 17.52 5.92
CA ASN A 97 28.59 16.07 6.09
C ASN A 97 27.75 15.40 4.98
N ALA A 98 28.41 14.59 4.15
CA ALA A 98 27.77 13.84 3.06
C ALA A 98 26.61 12.94 3.53
N SER A 99 26.66 12.40 4.76
CA SER A 99 25.56 11.62 5.33
C SER A 99 24.31 12.46 5.60
N VAL A 100 24.49 13.71 6.05
CA VAL A 100 23.39 14.64 6.31
C VAL A 100 22.76 15.12 5.01
N ALA A 101 23.58 15.40 3.98
CA ALA A 101 23.08 15.75 2.65
C ALA A 101 22.28 14.59 2.04
N LYS A 102 22.81 13.35 2.12
CA LYS A 102 22.11 12.13 1.69
C LYS A 102 20.80 11.92 2.44
N PHE A 103 20.78 12.18 3.75
CA PHE A 103 19.56 12.10 4.57
C PHE A 103 18.50 13.11 4.11
N ILE A 104 18.85 14.39 3.97
CA ILE A 104 17.90 15.45 3.61
C ILE A 104 17.35 15.25 2.20
N ALA A 105 18.23 15.03 1.21
CA ALA A 105 17.79 14.74 -0.16
C ALA A 105 16.97 13.46 -0.21
N GLY A 106 17.48 12.38 0.40
CA GLY A 106 16.79 11.10 0.52
C GLY A 106 15.39 11.23 1.10
N PHE A 107 15.27 11.95 2.21
CA PHE A 107 14.00 12.21 2.87
C PHE A 107 13.01 12.93 1.94
N ILE A 108 13.41 14.05 1.33
CA ILE A 108 12.53 14.85 0.48
C ILE A 108 12.04 14.02 -0.71
N TYR A 109 12.95 13.47 -1.50
CA TYR A 109 12.59 12.77 -2.74
C TYR A 109 11.82 11.48 -2.49
N ILE A 110 12.23 10.67 -1.51
CA ILE A 110 11.54 9.42 -1.18
C ILE A 110 10.17 9.71 -0.55
N PHE A 111 10.05 10.74 0.28
CA PHE A 111 8.76 11.13 0.85
C PHE A 111 7.75 11.52 -0.22
N PHE A 112 8.13 12.41 -1.15
CA PHE A 112 7.22 12.84 -2.22
C PHE A 112 6.84 11.69 -3.16
N ALA A 113 7.80 10.83 -3.52
CA ALA A 113 7.53 9.67 -4.35
C ALA A 113 6.58 8.68 -3.66
N LEU A 114 6.80 8.39 -2.38
CA LEU A 114 5.92 7.51 -1.61
C LEU A 114 4.52 8.09 -1.50
N GLN A 115 4.36 9.39 -1.23
CA GLN A 115 3.05 10.04 -1.20
C GLN A 115 2.28 9.85 -2.51
N TRP A 116 2.97 10.03 -3.65
CA TRP A 116 2.36 9.86 -4.95
C TRP A 116 1.98 8.39 -5.23
N ILE A 117 2.90 7.46 -5.01
CA ILE A 117 2.68 6.02 -5.19
C ILE A 117 1.54 5.53 -4.32
N ILE A 118 1.50 5.95 -3.05
CA ILE A 118 0.53 5.48 -2.08
C ILE A 118 -0.85 6.05 -2.37
N LYS A 119 -0.97 7.31 -2.79
CA LYS A 119 -2.24 7.85 -3.30
C LYS A 119 -2.74 7.04 -4.50
N ARG A 120 -1.86 6.74 -5.46
CA ARG A 120 -2.21 5.94 -6.65
C ARG A 120 -2.61 4.51 -6.29
N ASN A 121 -1.82 3.83 -5.47
CA ASN A 121 -2.06 2.46 -5.02
C ASN A 121 -3.33 2.35 -4.16
N TYR A 122 -3.59 3.36 -3.32
CA TYR A 122 -4.81 3.44 -2.51
C TYR A 122 -6.05 3.55 -3.40
N ALA A 123 -6.04 4.47 -4.39
CA ALA A 123 -7.14 4.61 -5.35
C ALA A 123 -7.34 3.36 -6.21
N ALA A 124 -6.26 2.82 -6.81
CA ALA A 124 -6.33 1.64 -7.67
C ALA A 124 -6.73 0.36 -6.91
N SER A 125 -6.34 0.23 -5.64
CA SER A 125 -6.76 -0.90 -4.80
C SER A 125 -8.26 -0.86 -4.53
N ILE A 126 -8.81 0.32 -4.23
CA ILE A 126 -10.26 0.49 -4.07
C ILE A 126 -10.96 0.18 -5.39
N GLU A 127 -10.54 0.79 -6.49
CA GLU A 127 -11.22 0.62 -7.79
C GLU A 127 -11.31 -0.85 -8.21
N LYS A 128 -10.20 -1.62 -8.08
CA LYS A 128 -10.13 -3.01 -8.56
C LYS A 128 -10.58 -4.08 -7.57
N VAL A 129 -10.45 -3.86 -6.26
CA VAL A 129 -10.84 -4.87 -5.26
C VAL A 129 -12.29 -4.67 -4.82
N CYS A 130 -12.82 -3.46 -4.94
CA CYS A 130 -14.21 -3.15 -4.60
C CYS A 130 -15.17 -3.35 -5.76
N THR A 131 -14.68 -3.50 -7.00
CA THR A 131 -15.52 -3.95 -8.10
C THR A 131 -16.05 -5.34 -7.76
N ILE A 132 -17.38 -5.50 -7.76
CA ILE A 132 -18.01 -6.81 -7.64
C ILE A 132 -17.55 -7.63 -8.85
N CYS A 133 -16.96 -8.80 -8.61
CA CYS A 133 -16.60 -9.70 -9.70
C CYS A 133 -17.85 -9.99 -10.53
N SER A 134 -17.74 -9.96 -11.85
CA SER A 134 -18.87 -10.29 -12.75
C SER A 134 -19.47 -11.66 -12.42
N THR A 135 -18.66 -12.61 -11.99
CA THR A 135 -19.09 -13.93 -11.51
C THR A 135 -19.92 -13.85 -10.22
N ASP A 136 -19.50 -13.05 -9.23
CA ASP A 136 -20.29 -12.81 -8.00
C ASP A 136 -21.63 -12.14 -8.34
N LEU A 137 -21.66 -11.28 -9.35
CA LEU A 137 -22.88 -10.62 -9.82
C LEU A 137 -23.84 -11.65 -10.43
N VAL A 138 -23.33 -12.52 -11.30
CA VAL A 138 -24.10 -13.59 -11.97
C VAL A 138 -24.63 -14.60 -10.96
N ASP A 139 -23.83 -14.99 -9.96
CA ASP A 139 -24.25 -15.93 -8.91
C ASP A 139 -25.31 -15.32 -7.99
N ASN A 140 -25.19 -14.03 -7.65
CA ASN A 140 -26.20 -13.33 -6.88
C ASN A 140 -27.49 -13.13 -7.69
N LEU A 141 -27.40 -12.86 -8.99
CA LEU A 141 -28.55 -12.82 -9.91
C LEU A 141 -29.25 -14.17 -9.99
N LYS A 142 -28.50 -15.28 -10.13
CA LYS A 142 -29.05 -16.64 -10.10
C LYS A 142 -29.77 -16.93 -8.78
N LYS A 143 -29.16 -16.57 -7.64
CA LYS A 143 -29.82 -16.71 -6.32
C LYS A 143 -31.12 -15.91 -6.25
N TYR A 144 -31.10 -14.65 -6.66
CA TYR A 144 -32.30 -13.81 -6.68
C TYR A 144 -33.40 -14.40 -7.55
N ASN A 145 -33.02 -14.89 -8.74
CA ASN A 145 -33.97 -15.52 -9.66
C ASN A 145 -34.55 -16.82 -9.06
N ASN A 146 -33.73 -17.62 -8.37
CA ASN A 146 -34.22 -18.81 -7.65
C ASN A 146 -35.15 -18.44 -6.49
N TYR A 147 -34.89 -17.35 -5.76
CA TYR A 147 -35.78 -16.88 -4.70
C TYR A 147 -37.13 -16.39 -5.25
N LEU A 148 -37.12 -15.66 -6.37
CA LEU A 148 -38.34 -15.19 -7.03
C LEU A 148 -39.16 -16.32 -7.65
N ASN A 149 -38.50 -17.36 -8.15
CA ASN A 149 -39.16 -18.54 -8.73
C ASN A 149 -39.55 -19.60 -7.68
N LYS A 150 -39.18 -19.42 -6.41
CA LYS A 150 -39.59 -20.32 -5.34
C LYS A 150 -41.05 -20.03 -5.00
N LYS A 151 -41.96 -20.91 -5.44
CA LYS A 151 -43.37 -20.83 -5.02
C LYS A 151 -43.45 -20.93 -3.49
N PRO A 152 -44.33 -20.15 -2.83
CA PRO A 152 -44.54 -20.28 -1.40
C PRO A 152 -45.00 -21.71 -1.09
N GLU A 153 -44.28 -22.38 -0.18
CA GLU A 153 -44.72 -23.67 0.34
C GLU A 153 -46.02 -23.45 1.13
N PRO A 154 -47.06 -24.26 0.88
CA PRO A 154 -48.32 -24.13 1.61
C PRO A 154 -48.05 -24.36 3.10
N THR A 155 -48.31 -23.32 3.90
CA THR A 155 -48.21 -23.40 5.35
C THR A 155 -49.39 -24.23 5.85
N THR A 156 -49.19 -25.53 6.07
CA THR A 156 -50.14 -26.38 6.80
C THR A 156 -50.05 -26.07 8.29
N THR A 157 -50.55 -24.91 8.70
CA THR A 157 -51.03 -24.74 10.07
C THR A 157 -52.36 -25.48 10.19
N SER A 158 -52.31 -26.71 10.68
CA SER A 158 -53.50 -27.38 11.20
C SER A 158 -54.02 -26.56 12.37
N ILE A 159 -55.11 -25.82 12.15
CA ILE A 159 -55.88 -25.20 13.23
C ILE A 159 -56.61 -26.37 13.91
N GLU A 160 -56.08 -26.81 15.04
CA GLU A 160 -56.75 -27.79 15.89
C GLU A 160 -57.96 -27.07 16.53
N VAL A 161 -59.16 -27.31 15.98
CA VAL A 161 -60.41 -26.86 16.58
C VAL A 161 -60.69 -27.78 17.76
N ARG A 162 -60.65 -27.22 18.97
CA ARG A 162 -60.98 -27.91 20.20
C ARG A 162 -62.49 -27.76 20.42
N ASP A 163 -63.22 -28.84 20.24
CA ASP A 163 -64.64 -28.97 20.61
C ASP A 163 -64.84 -28.86 22.13
#